data_AF-A0AAV2ACC7-F1
#
_entry.id   AF-A0AAV2ACC7-F1
#
_cell.length_a   1.000
_cell.length_b   1.000
_cell.length_c   1.000
_cell.angle_alpha   90.00
_cell.angle_beta   90.00
_cell.angle_gamma   90.00
#
_symmetry.space_group_name_H-M   'P 1'
#
loop_
_entity.id
_entity.type
_entity.pdbx_description
1 polymer ?
#
loop_
_entity_poly.entity_id
_entity_poly.type
_entity_poly.pdbx_seq_one_letter_code
_entity_poly.pdbx_strand_id
1 'polypeptide(L)'
;MCDIVTDEDKFADDLLMFVMDEYLTNQRFHRNLKQLRTSSPFTIAIRFTVRRILEEHDVEIRNIFNSLLGYGNMMNNFKDFVTKATNAFVLRGYSEKEFIEYCTFIAKLATLCYVNSFRNSISIAATAIVELVKHFKLVGEFTSESWNQLNREVQLQFYKYLPDHSKELSHRCCGCVYGIAKQ
;
A
#
# COMPACT_ATOMS: atom_id res chain seq x y z
N MET A 1 -3.71 23.43 15.96
CA MET A 1 -2.39 23.23 15.32
C MET A 1 -2.65 22.36 14.12
N CYS A 2 -2.28 22.77 12.90
CA CYS A 2 -2.26 21.84 11.78
C CYS A 2 -1.03 20.97 11.96
N ASP A 3 -1.23 19.69 12.27
CA ASP A 3 -0.14 18.74 12.30
C ASP A 3 0.56 18.73 10.93
N ILE A 4 1.88 18.79 10.94
CA ILE A 4 2.67 18.76 9.71
C ILE A 4 2.50 17.36 9.12
N VAL A 5 1.79 17.28 7.99
CA VAL A 5 1.59 16.01 7.25
C VAL A 5 2.95 15.48 6.78
N THR A 6 3.35 14.33 7.31
CA THR A 6 4.63 13.67 7.00
C THR A 6 4.55 12.85 5.71
N ASP A 7 5.68 12.36 5.20
CA ASP A 7 5.68 11.50 4.01
C ASP A 7 5.11 10.11 4.32
N GLU A 8 5.23 9.66 5.57
CA GLU A 8 4.59 8.47 6.11
C GLU A 8 3.07 8.56 6.05
N ASP A 9 2.53 9.72 6.46
CA ASP A 9 1.09 9.97 6.41
C ASP A 9 0.59 9.94 4.96
N LYS A 10 1.29 10.62 4.04
CA LYS A 10 0.95 10.62 2.61
C LYS A 10 1.02 9.22 2.00
N PHE A 11 2.03 8.43 2.35
CA PHE A 11 2.17 7.05 1.87
C PHE A 11 1.00 6.17 2.34
N ALA A 12 0.68 6.22 3.64
CA ALA A 12 -0.42 5.45 4.20
C ALA A 12 -1.77 5.85 3.57
N ASP A 13 -2.01 7.15 3.41
CA ASP A 13 -3.21 7.69 2.79
C ASP A 13 -3.35 7.25 1.33
N ASP A 14 -2.31 7.41 0.51
CA ASP A 14 -2.31 6.96 -0.89
C ASP A 14 -2.67 5.47 -0.97
N LEU A 15 -1.96 4.64 -0.21
CA LEU A 15 -2.15 3.20 -0.23
C LEU A 15 -3.58 2.80 0.13
N LEU A 16 -4.10 3.32 1.24
CA LEU A 16 -5.45 3.04 1.70
C LEU A 16 -6.49 3.50 0.68
N MET A 17 -6.33 4.71 0.14
CA MET A 17 -7.23 5.27 -0.85
C MET A 17 -7.26 4.44 -2.13
N PHE A 18 -6.11 3.95 -2.62
CA PHE A 18 -6.08 3.09 -3.80
C PHE A 18 -6.74 1.73 -3.55
N VAL A 19 -6.43 1.09 -2.43
CA VAL A 19 -7.04 -0.20 -2.08
C VAL A 19 -8.56 -0.07 -1.97
N MET A 20 -9.03 1.02 -1.35
CA MET A 20 -10.46 1.33 -1.24
C MET A 20 -11.10 1.59 -2.61
N ASP A 21 -10.47 2.38 -3.49
CA ASP A 21 -10.99 2.71 -4.82
C ASP A 21 -11.09 1.46 -5.71
N GLU A 22 -10.04 0.61 -5.72
CA GLU A 22 -10.03 -0.66 -6.45
C GLU A 22 -11.12 -1.61 -5.93
N TYR A 23 -11.29 -1.71 -4.60
CA TYR A 23 -12.34 -2.56 -4.02
C TYR A 23 -13.76 -2.07 -4.33
N LEU A 24 -14.02 -0.78 -4.16
CA LEU A 24 -15.35 -0.20 -4.38
C LEU A 24 -15.74 -0.21 -5.87
N THR A 25 -14.77 0.02 -6.77
CA THR A 25 -14.98 -0.09 -8.22
C THR A 25 -15.37 -1.51 -8.61
N ASN A 26 -14.67 -2.52 -8.08
CA ASN A 26 -14.99 -3.93 -8.33
C ASN A 26 -16.37 -4.34 -7.79
N GLN A 27 -16.87 -3.68 -6.74
CA GLN A 27 -18.21 -3.92 -6.19
C GLN A 27 -19.32 -3.04 -6.79
N ARG A 28 -19.03 -2.25 -7.83
CA ARG A 28 -19.97 -1.26 -8.44
C ARG A 28 -20.51 -0.21 -7.45
N PHE A 29 -19.84 -0.02 -6.31
CA PHE A 29 -20.15 1.08 -5.40
C PHE A 29 -19.47 2.35 -5.90
N HIS A 30 -20.19 3.17 -6.67
CA HIS A 30 -19.69 4.44 -7.18
C HIS A 30 -19.64 5.50 -6.05
N ARG A 31 -18.61 5.46 -5.20
CA ARG A 31 -18.27 6.60 -4.33
C ARG A 31 -17.12 7.38 -4.95
N ASN A 32 -17.33 8.68 -5.15
CA ASN A 32 -16.28 9.58 -5.63
C ASN A 32 -15.25 9.85 -4.52
N LEU A 33 -14.30 8.93 -4.33
CA LEU A 33 -13.14 9.11 -3.44
C LEU A 33 -12.12 10.12 -4.00
N LYS A 34 -12.31 10.60 -5.24
CA LYS A 34 -11.42 11.52 -5.96
C LYS A 34 -11.15 12.87 -5.29
N GLN A 35 -11.99 13.31 -4.34
CA GLN A 35 -11.85 14.63 -3.71
C GLN A 35 -10.74 14.72 -2.65
N LEU A 36 -10.17 13.59 -2.22
CA LEU A 36 -9.11 13.56 -1.19
C LEU A 36 -7.68 13.58 -1.76
N ARG A 37 -7.51 13.79 -3.07
CA ARG A 37 -6.20 13.69 -3.73
C ARG A 37 -5.32 14.90 -3.44
N THR A 38 -4.37 14.76 -2.53
CA THR A 38 -3.12 15.52 -2.59
C THR A 38 -2.20 14.88 -3.63
N SER A 39 -1.54 15.68 -4.45
CA SER A 39 -0.54 15.22 -5.42
C SER A 39 0.63 14.56 -4.69
N SER A 40 0.63 13.23 -4.59
CA SER A 40 1.73 12.48 -4.01
C SER A 40 2.59 11.85 -5.11
N PRO A 41 3.94 11.81 -4.95
CA PRO A 41 4.83 11.22 -5.94
C PRO A 41 4.64 9.70 -6.10
N PHE A 42 3.91 9.04 -5.19
CA PHE A 42 3.74 7.59 -5.17
C PHE A 42 2.47 7.09 -5.88
N THR A 43 1.60 8.02 -6.28
CA THR A 43 0.25 7.80 -6.83
C THR A 43 0.15 6.71 -7.92
N ILE A 44 0.99 6.76 -8.96
CA ILE A 44 0.87 5.85 -10.12
C ILE A 44 1.40 4.45 -9.78
N ALA A 45 2.56 4.41 -9.11
CA ALA A 45 3.27 3.20 -8.71
C ALA A 45 2.41 2.35 -7.74
N ILE A 46 1.90 2.98 -6.68
CA ILE A 46 1.09 2.30 -5.66
C ILE A 46 -0.18 1.69 -6.27
N ARG A 47 -0.86 2.41 -7.17
CA ARG A 47 -2.13 1.97 -7.77
C ARG A 47 -2.05 0.60 -8.45
N PHE A 48 -1.04 0.38 -9.30
CA PHE A 48 -0.92 -0.87 -10.05
C PHE A 48 -0.48 -2.04 -9.17
N THR A 49 0.47 -1.80 -8.27
CA THR A 49 0.96 -2.85 -7.34
C THR A 49 -0.14 -3.32 -6.41
N VAL A 50 -0.91 -2.39 -5.86
CA VAL A 50 -2.10 -2.70 -5.08
C VAL A 50 -3.04 -3.59 -5.87
N ARG A 51 -3.42 -3.19 -7.08
CA ARG A 51 -4.35 -3.97 -7.91
C ARG A 51 -3.88 -5.41 -8.12
N ARG A 52 -2.60 -5.62 -8.44
CA ARG A 52 -2.03 -6.97 -8.62
C ARG A 52 -2.08 -7.80 -7.34
N ILE A 53 -1.62 -7.25 -6.22
CA ILE A 53 -1.66 -7.95 -4.92
C ILE A 53 -3.10 -8.32 -4.56
N LEU A 54 -4.05 -7.42 -4.83
CA LEU A 54 -5.46 -7.69 -4.63
C LEU A 54 -5.98 -8.80 -5.53
N GLU A 55 -5.57 -8.87 -6.80
CA GLU A 55 -5.95 -9.96 -7.71
C GLU A 55 -5.35 -11.31 -7.28
N GLU A 56 -4.09 -11.33 -6.84
CA GLU A 56 -3.38 -12.56 -6.42
C GLU A 56 -3.90 -13.14 -5.10
N HIS A 57 -4.25 -12.28 -4.13
CA HIS A 57 -4.60 -12.70 -2.76
C HIS A 57 -6.07 -12.47 -2.36
N ASP A 58 -6.98 -12.10 -3.27
CA ASP A 58 -8.36 -11.69 -2.89
C ASP A 58 -9.09 -12.77 -2.08
N VAL A 59 -8.97 -14.04 -2.51
CA VAL A 59 -9.67 -15.18 -1.87
C VAL A 59 -9.14 -15.43 -0.47
N GLU A 60 -7.82 -15.44 -0.31
CA GLU A 60 -7.16 -15.63 0.98
C GLU A 60 -7.56 -14.53 1.97
N ILE A 61 -7.50 -13.27 1.54
CA ILE A 61 -7.83 -12.12 2.39
C ILE A 61 -9.29 -12.15 2.81
N ARG A 62 -10.21 -12.53 1.92
CA ARG A 62 -11.64 -12.70 2.26
C ARG A 62 -11.86 -13.83 3.25
N ASN A 63 -11.15 -14.94 3.11
CA ASN A 63 -11.24 -16.05 4.06
C ASN A 63 -10.74 -15.64 5.46
N ILE A 64 -9.64 -14.89 5.51
CA ILE A 64 -9.11 -14.30 6.74
C ILE A 64 -10.14 -13.32 7.35
N PHE A 65 -10.72 -12.44 6.55
CA PHE A 65 -11.78 -11.53 7.00
C PHE A 65 -12.97 -12.30 7.60
N ASN A 66 -13.51 -13.28 6.87
CA ASN A 66 -14.66 -14.05 7.33
C ASN A 66 -14.38 -14.84 8.61
N SER A 67 -13.17 -15.39 8.74
CA SER A 67 -12.78 -16.21 9.91
C SER A 67 -12.45 -15.38 11.15
N LEU A 68 -11.79 -14.22 10.99
CA LEU A 68 -11.36 -13.38 12.12
C LEU A 68 -12.42 -12.35 12.55
N LEU A 69 -13.24 -11.90 11.59
CA LEU A 69 -14.07 -10.70 11.73
C LEU A 69 -15.54 -10.97 11.45
N GLY A 70 -15.92 -12.18 11.02
CA GLY A 70 -17.30 -12.54 10.70
C GLY A 70 -18.27 -12.59 11.89
N TYR A 71 -17.78 -12.66 13.14
CA TYR A 71 -18.63 -12.77 14.34
C TYR A 71 -18.06 -12.01 15.54
N GLY A 72 -18.88 -11.20 16.21
CA GLY A 72 -18.55 -10.57 17.50
C GLY A 72 -17.97 -9.14 17.44
N ASN A 73 -17.06 -8.81 18.37
CA ASN A 73 -16.46 -7.47 18.49
C ASN A 73 -15.37 -7.23 17.43
N MET A 74 -15.82 -6.98 16.21
CA MET A 74 -14.99 -6.77 15.02
C MET A 74 -13.90 -5.69 15.22
N MET A 75 -14.17 -4.65 16.03
CA MET A 75 -13.21 -3.58 16.32
C MET A 75 -11.99 -4.09 17.09
N ASN A 76 -12.23 -4.77 18.21
CA ASN A 76 -11.13 -5.31 19.02
C ASN A 76 -10.39 -6.41 18.25
N ASN A 77 -11.12 -7.26 17.53
CA ASN A 77 -10.51 -8.31 16.71
C ASN A 77 -9.61 -7.74 15.62
N PHE A 78 -10.05 -6.69 14.91
CA PHE A 78 -9.24 -6.05 13.88
C PHE A 78 -8.00 -5.38 14.47
N LYS A 79 -8.16 -4.63 15.57
CA LYS A 79 -7.04 -3.98 16.26
C LYS A 79 -6.01 -5.01 16.74
N ASP A 80 -6.46 -6.06 17.44
CA ASP A 80 -5.59 -7.12 17.95
C ASP A 80 -4.88 -7.86 16.82
N PHE A 81 -5.59 -8.12 15.72
CA PHE A 81 -5.01 -8.74 14.54
C PHE A 81 -3.91 -7.88 13.93
N VAL A 82 -4.20 -6.59 13.66
CA VAL A 82 -3.23 -5.65 13.08
C VAL A 82 -1.99 -5.56 13.98
N THR A 83 -2.17 -5.44 15.30
CA THR A 83 -1.04 -5.40 16.24
C THR A 83 -0.20 -6.68 16.18
N LYS A 84 -0.83 -7.86 16.21
CA LYS A 84 -0.10 -9.14 16.14
C LYS A 84 0.62 -9.32 14.80
N ALA A 85 -0.05 -8.99 13.71
CA ALA A 85 0.50 -9.09 12.36
C ALA A 85 1.70 -8.15 12.18
N THR A 86 1.60 -6.91 12.67
CA THR A 86 2.69 -5.93 12.62
C THR A 86 3.88 -6.40 13.43
N ASN A 87 3.65 -6.89 14.65
CA ASN A 87 4.74 -7.41 15.49
C ASN A 87 5.42 -8.63 14.85
N ALA A 88 4.64 -9.54 14.25
CA ALA A 88 5.18 -10.70 13.56
C ALA A 88 6.01 -10.31 12.33
N PHE A 89 5.56 -9.29 11.58
CA PHE A 89 6.30 -8.78 10.43
C PHE A 89 7.62 -8.13 10.85
N VAL A 90 7.60 -7.27 11.86
CA VAL A 90 8.81 -6.65 12.45
C VAL A 90 9.85 -7.70 12.85
N LEU A 91 9.43 -8.82 13.45
CA LEU A 91 10.33 -9.90 13.87
C LEU A 91 10.94 -10.69 12.69
N ARG A 92 10.29 -10.71 11.52
CA ARG A 92 10.80 -11.42 10.33
C ARG A 92 11.92 -10.64 9.62
N GLY A 93 12.02 -9.33 9.87
CA GLY A 93 12.97 -8.44 9.22
C GLY A 93 12.39 -7.76 7.99
N TYR A 94 13.02 -6.65 7.57
CA TYR A 94 12.55 -5.83 6.46
C TYR A 94 12.97 -6.37 5.09
N SER A 95 12.00 -6.42 4.17
CA SER A 95 12.19 -6.48 2.73
C SER A 95 11.22 -5.49 2.08
N GLU A 96 11.66 -4.73 1.09
CA GLU A 96 10.83 -3.76 0.38
C GLU A 96 9.57 -4.40 -0.20
N LYS A 97 9.73 -5.59 -0.80
CA LYS A 97 8.63 -6.35 -1.41
C LYS A 97 7.62 -6.80 -0.36
N GLU A 98 8.10 -7.48 0.68
CA GLU A 98 7.22 -8.00 1.74
C GLU A 98 6.56 -6.88 2.53
N PHE A 99 7.23 -5.74 2.69
CA PHE A 99 6.67 -4.53 3.29
C PHE A 99 5.47 -3.99 2.50
N ILE A 100 5.56 -3.92 1.17
CA ILE A 100 4.44 -3.46 0.32
C ILE A 100 3.29 -4.46 0.37
N GLU A 101 3.58 -5.76 0.30
CA GLU A 101 2.58 -6.83 0.39
C GLU A 101 1.84 -6.76 1.74
N TYR A 102 2.58 -6.59 2.84
CA TYR A 102 2.04 -6.42 4.18
C TYR A 102 1.14 -5.18 4.30
N CYS A 103 1.62 -4.01 3.88
CA CYS A 103 0.84 -2.77 3.97
C CYS A 103 -0.44 -2.86 3.12
N THR A 104 -0.37 -3.46 1.93
CA THR A 104 -1.53 -3.67 1.05
C THR A 104 -2.55 -4.62 1.68
N PHE A 105 -2.07 -5.70 2.31
CA PHE A 105 -2.90 -6.66 3.03
C PHE A 105 -3.69 -6.00 4.17
N ILE A 106 -3.02 -5.21 5.02
CA ILE A 106 -3.67 -4.47 6.12
C ILE A 106 -4.70 -3.47 5.58
N ALA A 107 -4.35 -2.72 4.53
CA ALA A 107 -5.26 -1.78 3.88
C ALA A 107 -6.51 -2.46 3.29
N LYS A 108 -6.35 -3.67 2.72
CA LYS A 108 -7.47 -4.44 2.16
C LYS A 108 -8.40 -4.97 3.24
N LEU A 109 -7.85 -5.52 4.32
CA LEU A 109 -8.66 -5.92 5.47
C LEU A 109 -9.40 -4.74 6.09
N ALA A 110 -8.75 -3.58 6.20
CA ALA A 110 -9.38 -2.35 6.68
C ALA A 110 -10.55 -1.92 5.78
N THR A 111 -10.36 -2.01 4.47
CA THR A 111 -11.40 -1.73 3.46
C THR A 111 -12.58 -2.69 3.58
N LEU A 112 -12.32 -3.99 3.77
CA LEU A 112 -13.36 -5.00 4.01
C LEU A 112 -14.16 -4.70 5.27
N CYS A 113 -13.49 -4.29 6.35
CA CYS A 113 -14.18 -3.85 7.56
C CYS A 113 -15.03 -2.59 7.31
N TYR A 114 -14.50 -1.62 6.56
CA TYR A 114 -15.17 -0.37 6.26
C TYR A 114 -16.49 -0.60 5.51
N VAL A 115 -16.49 -1.45 4.47
CA VAL A 115 -17.71 -1.76 3.71
C VAL A 115 -18.73 -2.55 4.53
N ASN A 116 -18.28 -3.29 5.56
CA ASN A 116 -19.12 -3.99 6.53
C ASN A 116 -19.48 -3.10 7.74
N SER A 117 -19.56 -1.77 7.53
CA SER A 117 -20.00 -0.75 8.49
C SER A 117 -19.03 -0.43 9.64
N PHE A 118 -17.79 -0.91 9.61
CA PHE A 118 -16.77 -0.53 10.59
C PHE A 118 -15.87 0.61 10.08
N ARG A 119 -16.34 1.86 10.23
CA ARG A 119 -15.70 3.04 9.62
C ARG A 119 -14.31 3.39 10.16
N ASN A 120 -14.00 3.02 11.40
CA ASN A 120 -12.73 3.38 12.06
C ASN A 120 -11.56 2.47 11.65
N SER A 121 -11.79 1.38 10.91
CA SER A 121 -10.73 0.47 10.45
C SER A 121 -9.65 1.17 9.64
N ILE A 122 -10.04 2.14 8.80
CA ILE A 122 -9.13 2.88 7.94
C ILE A 122 -8.12 3.67 8.76
N SER A 123 -8.58 4.36 9.81
CA SER A 123 -7.70 5.12 10.71
C SER A 123 -6.77 4.21 11.52
N ILE A 124 -7.26 3.04 11.96
CA ILE A 124 -6.43 2.04 12.65
C ILE A 124 -5.32 1.52 11.72
N ALA A 125 -5.67 1.21 10.47
CA ALA A 125 -4.71 0.75 9.47
C ALA A 125 -3.68 1.83 9.10
N ALA A 126 -4.12 3.08 8.91
CA ALA A 126 -3.23 4.21 8.65
C ALA A 126 -2.20 4.37 9.78
N THR A 127 -2.68 4.36 11.02
CA THR A 127 -1.81 4.46 12.21
C THR A 127 -0.80 3.31 12.24
N ALA A 128 -1.24 2.07 11.97
CA ALA A 128 -0.34 0.92 11.97
C ALA A 128 0.75 1.01 10.88
N ILE A 129 0.39 1.47 9.68
CA ILE A 129 1.35 1.65 8.57
C ILE A 129 2.36 2.76 8.91
N VAL A 130 1.89 3.90 9.44
CA VAL A 130 2.76 5.02 9.84
C VAL A 130 3.74 4.58 10.93
N GLU A 131 3.27 3.91 11.98
CA GLU A 131 4.12 3.41 13.06
C GLU A 131 5.11 2.34 12.57
N LEU A 132 4.72 1.52 11.59
CA LEU A 132 5.62 0.56 10.97
C LEU A 132 6.76 1.25 10.21
N VAL A 133 6.45 2.28 9.42
CA VAL A 133 7.48 3.03 8.69
C VAL A 133 8.42 3.72 9.68
N LYS A 134 7.89 4.36 10.73
CA LYS A 134 8.68 4.96 11.80
C LYS A 134 9.59 3.94 12.47
N HIS A 135 9.09 2.74 12.76
CA HIS A 135 9.88 1.67 13.35
C HIS A 135 11.09 1.33 12.47
N PHE A 136 10.88 1.03 11.19
CA PHE A 136 11.97 0.68 10.29
C PHE A 136 12.96 1.84 10.06
N LYS A 137 12.50 3.10 10.14
CA LYS A 137 13.39 4.26 10.16
C LYS A 137 14.27 4.29 11.39
N LEU A 138 13.72 4.01 12.56
CA LEU A 138 14.46 4.02 13.83
C LEU A 138 15.54 2.93 13.88
N VAL A 139 15.26 1.74 13.34
CA VAL A 139 16.25 0.64 13.29
C VAL A 139 17.21 0.74 12.11
N GLY A 140 17.07 1.76 11.26
CA GLY A 140 17.97 2.02 10.12
C GLY A 140 17.70 1.15 8.88
N GLU A 141 16.63 0.34 8.89
CA GLU A 141 16.20 -0.47 7.75
C GLU A 141 15.44 0.35 6.70
N PHE A 142 14.95 1.54 7.07
CA PHE A 142 14.25 2.45 6.18
C PHE A 142 14.88 3.84 6.21
N THR A 143 15.31 4.33 5.07
CA THR A 143 15.96 5.63 4.92
C THR A 143 15.14 6.57 4.04
N SER A 144 15.55 7.82 3.92
CA SER A 144 14.99 8.74 2.92
C SER A 144 15.19 8.23 1.49
N GLU A 145 16.25 7.46 1.23
CA GLU A 145 16.49 6.81 -0.07
C GLU A 145 15.59 5.58 -0.28
N SER A 146 15.15 4.92 0.80
CA SER A 146 14.22 3.79 0.73
C SER A 146 12.88 4.19 0.09
N TRP A 147 12.45 5.46 0.19
CA TRP A 147 11.29 5.95 -0.57
C TRP A 147 11.51 5.93 -2.08
N ASN A 148 12.71 6.32 -2.53
CA ASN A 148 13.07 6.27 -3.94
C ASN A 148 13.23 4.82 -4.41
N GLN A 149 13.76 3.94 -3.55
CA GLN A 149 13.89 2.51 -3.83
C GLN A 149 12.53 1.83 -3.88
N LEU A 150 11.61 2.09 -2.96
CA LEU A 150 10.23 1.60 -3.04
C LEU A 150 9.57 2.05 -4.34
N ASN A 151 9.74 3.32 -4.72
CA ASN A 151 9.25 3.81 -6.01
C ASN A 151 9.90 3.06 -7.19
N ARG A 152 11.22 2.82 -7.13
CA ARG A 152 11.96 2.08 -8.17
C ARG A 152 11.61 0.60 -8.23
N GLU A 153 11.50 -0.10 -7.12
CA GLU A 153 11.17 -1.52 -7.08
C GLU A 153 9.76 -1.74 -7.60
N VAL A 154 8.82 -0.87 -7.21
CA VAL A 154 7.50 -0.83 -7.83
C VAL A 154 7.58 -0.54 -9.34
N GLN A 155 8.44 0.38 -9.77
CA GLN A 155 8.65 0.67 -11.20
C GLN A 155 9.42 -0.43 -11.98
N LEU A 156 10.32 -1.18 -11.35
CA LEU A 156 11.14 -2.23 -11.96
C LEU A 156 10.35 -3.51 -12.10
N GLN A 157 9.53 -3.84 -11.10
CA GLN A 157 8.50 -4.85 -11.24
C GLN A 157 7.56 -4.46 -12.38
N PHE A 158 7.16 -3.18 -12.48
CA PHE A 158 6.39 -2.66 -13.62
C PHE A 158 7.10 -2.81 -14.99
N TYR A 159 8.41 -2.54 -15.09
CA TYR A 159 9.15 -2.62 -16.36
C TYR A 159 9.15 -4.02 -16.97
N LYS A 160 9.18 -5.07 -16.14
CA LYS A 160 9.16 -6.47 -16.60
C LYS A 160 7.87 -6.85 -17.33
N TYR A 161 6.77 -6.14 -17.06
CA TYR A 161 5.44 -6.46 -17.59
C TYR A 161 4.90 -5.41 -18.57
N LEU A 162 5.69 -4.38 -18.89
CA LEU A 162 5.35 -3.47 -19.98
C LEU A 162 5.39 -4.21 -21.32
N PRO A 163 4.42 -3.99 -22.22
CA PRO A 163 4.58 -4.37 -23.62
C PRO A 163 5.87 -3.73 -24.18
N ASP A 164 6.60 -4.42 -25.07
CA ASP A 164 7.94 -3.95 -25.48
C ASP A 164 7.95 -2.53 -26.07
N HIS A 165 6.84 -2.12 -26.68
CA HIS A 165 6.58 -0.78 -27.22
C HIS A 165 6.36 0.30 -26.13
N SER A 166 6.00 -0.08 -24.92
CA SER A 166 5.83 0.81 -23.77
C SER A 166 7.10 0.93 -22.91
N LYS A 167 8.04 -0.03 -23.03
CA LYS A 167 9.36 0.01 -22.36
C LYS A 167 10.22 1.16 -22.89
N GLU A 168 10.15 1.46 -24.19
CA GLU A 168 10.88 2.58 -24.82
C GLU A 168 10.43 3.97 -24.35
N LEU A 169 9.17 4.11 -23.95
CA LEU A 169 8.60 5.36 -23.42
C LEU A 169 8.96 5.58 -21.95
N SER A 170 9.07 4.50 -21.15
CA SER A 170 9.42 4.58 -19.73
C SER A 170 10.85 5.11 -19.50
N HIS A 171 11.79 4.81 -20.41
CA HIS A 171 13.15 5.34 -20.37
C HIS A 171 13.25 6.85 -20.68
N ARG A 172 12.22 7.45 -21.28
CA ARG A 172 12.21 8.90 -21.56
C ARG A 172 11.62 9.73 -20.43
N CYS A 173 10.82 9.12 -19.55
CA CYS A 173 10.15 9.82 -18.44
C CYS A 173 10.99 9.84 -17.15
N CYS A 174 11.85 8.84 -16.94
CA CYS A 174 12.91 8.92 -15.96
C CYS A 174 14.11 9.57 -16.63
N GLY A 175 14.51 10.79 -16.24
CA GLY A 175 15.68 11.51 -16.77
C GLY A 175 17.04 10.84 -16.52
N CYS A 176 17.17 9.54 -16.76
CA CYS A 176 18.44 8.84 -16.86
C CYS A 176 19.07 9.18 -18.22
N VAL A 177 19.77 10.32 -18.25
CA VAL A 177 20.75 10.61 -19.30
C VAL A 177 22.01 9.79 -19.00
N TYR A 178 22.00 8.51 -19.34
CA TYR A 178 23.24 7.78 -19.61
C TYR A 178 23.02 6.97 -20.88
N GLY A 179 23.40 7.60 -21.99
CA GLY A 179 23.50 6.94 -23.28
C GLY A 179 24.56 5.85 -23.20
N ILE A 180 24.17 4.63 -23.55
CA ILE A 180 25.12 3.67 -24.09
C ILE A 180 25.10 3.93 -25.60
N ALA A 181 26.09 4.69 -26.06
CA ALA A 181 26.42 4.74 -27.47
C ALA A 181 26.73 3.31 -27.92
N LYS A 182 25.91 2.77 -28.83
CA LYS A 182 26.27 1.57 -29.59
C LYS A 182 27.36 2.00 -30.59
N GLN A 183 28.54 1.39 -30.47
CA GLN A 183 29.42 1.19 -31.63
C GLN A 183 28.83 0.10 -32.53
#